data_AF-A0A4R6BAG8-F1
#
_entry.id   AF-A0A4R6BAG8-F1
#
_cell.length_a   1.000
_cell.length_b   1.000
_cell.length_c   1.000
_cell.angle_alpha   90.00
_cell.angle_beta   90.00
_cell.angle_gamma   90.00
#
_symmetry.space_group_name_H-M   'P 1'
#
loop_
_entity.id
_entity.type
_entity.pdbx_description
1 polymer ?
#
loop_
_entity_poly.entity_id
_entity_poly.type
_entity_poly.pdbx_seq_one_letter_code
_entity_poly.pdbx_strand_id
1 'polypeptide(L)' 'VPKNNKLRRMKDIIDFSFIYDEVIENYSITKGRSAVSPVRMFKYLLLKVIFDLSDVDVVERSRYDMSFKFFL' A
#
# COMPACT_ATOMS: atom_id res chain seq x y z
N VAL A 1 2.91 16.03 4.05
CA VAL A 1 1.76 15.51 4.82
C VAL A 1 1.96 15.84 6.31
N PRO A 2 1.01 16.52 6.98
CA PRO A 2 1.11 16.90 8.39
C PRO A 2 1.37 15.71 9.34
N LYS A 3 2.07 15.92 10.46
CA LYS A 3 2.41 14.86 11.43
C LYS A 3 1.20 14.18 12.05
N ASN A 4 0.08 14.89 12.19
CA ASN A 4 -1.18 14.37 12.73
C ASN A 4 -2.04 13.61 11.71
N ASN A 5 -1.61 13.54 10.43
CA ASN A 5 -2.34 12.79 9.42
C ASN A 5 -2.33 11.28 9.74
N LYS A 6 -3.51 10.64 9.65
CA LYS A 6 -3.71 9.23 9.99
C LYS A 6 -2.79 8.29 9.20
N LEU A 7 -2.70 8.48 7.88
CA LEU A 7 -1.89 7.62 7.02
C LEU A 7 -0.39 7.78 7.27
N ARG A 8 0.07 9.01 7.52
CA ARG A 8 1.47 9.25 7.93
C ARG A 8 1.81 8.50 9.22
N ARG A 9 0.96 8.64 10.25
CA ARG A 9 1.16 7.93 11.52
C ARG A 9 1.18 6.42 11.34
N MET A 10 0.28 5.90 10.50
CA MET A 10 0.20 4.47 10.22
C MET A 10 1.47 3.95 9.54
N LYS A 11 1.99 4.67 8.54
CA LYS A 11 3.26 4.36 7.88
C LYS A 11 4.46 4.41 8.84
N ASP A 12 4.46 5.35 9.79
CA ASP A 12 5.59 5.54 10.69
C ASP A 12 5.58 4.55 11.87
N ILE A 13 4.41 4.03 12.28
CA ILE A 13 4.26 3.11 13.43
C ILE A 13 4.30 1.64 13.01
N ILE A 14 3.72 1.30 11.85
CA ILE A 14 3.58 -0.08 11.41
C ILE A 14 4.76 -0.45 10.52
N ASP A 15 5.47 -1.50 10.90
CA ASP A 15 6.37 -2.18 9.97
C ASP A 15 5.54 -3.11 9.07
N PHE A 16 5.56 -2.84 7.75
CA PHE A 16 4.84 -3.63 6.76
C PHE A 16 5.69 -4.78 6.18
N SER A 17 6.93 -4.96 6.64
CA SER A 17 7.84 -6.01 6.17
C SER A 17 7.25 -7.41 6.28
N PHE A 18 6.45 -7.68 7.33
CA PHE A 18 5.80 -8.98 7.57
C PHE A 18 4.96 -9.50 6.39
N ILE A 19 4.46 -8.60 5.54
CA ILE A 19 3.66 -8.99 4.37
C ILE A 19 4.49 -9.81 3.40
N TYR A 20 5.80 -9.55 3.29
CA TYR A 20 6.67 -10.36 2.45
C TYR A 20 6.71 -11.80 2.92
N ASP A 21 6.83 -12.02 4.23
CA ASP A 21 6.87 -13.36 4.82
C ASP A 21 5.54 -14.11 4.59
N GLU A 22 4.41 -13.42 4.70
CA GLU A 22 3.08 -14.00 4.46
C GLU A 22 2.83 -14.41 3.00
N VAL A 23 3.41 -13.69 2.03
CA VAL A 23 3.16 -13.97 0.60
C VAL A 23 4.28 -14.73 -0.10
N ILE A 24 5.41 -15.00 0.57
CA ILE A 24 6.64 -15.49 -0.08
C ILE A 24 6.45 -16.78 -0.87
N GLU A 25 5.59 -17.68 -0.39
CA GLU A 25 5.31 -18.96 -1.05
C GLU A 25 4.59 -18.76 -2.40
N ASN A 26 3.76 -17.73 -2.49
CA ASN A 26 2.94 -17.42 -3.66
C ASN A 26 3.52 -16.30 -4.52
N TYR A 27 4.57 -15.62 -4.07
CA TYR A 27 5.12 -14.43 -4.68
C TYR A 27 6.54 -14.67 -5.19
N SER A 28 6.68 -14.79 -6.51
CA SER A 28 7.96 -15.04 -7.15
C SER A 28 8.76 -13.75 -7.38
N ILE A 29 9.93 -13.66 -6.74
CA ILE A 29 10.88 -12.55 -6.95
C ILE A 29 11.73 -12.78 -8.21
N THR A 30 11.99 -14.05 -8.58
CA THR A 30 13.03 -14.42 -9.56
C THR A 30 12.49 -14.94 -10.89
N LYS A 31 11.23 -15.38 -10.94
CA LYS A 31 10.62 -15.95 -12.16
C LYS A 31 9.65 -14.95 -12.80
N GLY A 32 9.76 -14.79 -14.11
CA GLY A 32 8.84 -13.98 -14.92
C GLY A 32 9.12 -12.47 -14.90
N ARG A 33 8.09 -11.67 -15.18
CA ARG A 33 8.17 -10.20 -15.09
C ARG A 33 8.24 -9.79 -13.62
N SER A 34 9.13 -8.86 -13.29
CA SER A 34 9.25 -8.33 -11.93
C SER A 34 7.89 -7.89 -11.41
N ALA A 35 7.42 -8.56 -10.37
CA ALA A 35 6.14 -8.28 -9.77
C ALA A 35 6.22 -6.98 -8.92
N VAL A 36 5.09 -6.27 -8.82
CA VAL A 36 5.00 -5.04 -8.01
C VAL A 36 5.01 -5.41 -6.53
N SER A 37 5.85 -4.75 -5.72
CA SER A 37 6.02 -5.01 -4.29
C SER A 37 4.70 -5.39 -3.59
N PRO A 38 4.64 -6.56 -2.92
CA PRO A 38 3.42 -7.03 -2.26
C PRO A 38 2.97 -6.09 -1.14
N VAL A 39 3.91 -5.45 -0.45
CA VAL A 39 3.62 -4.38 0.53
C VAL A 39 2.84 -3.24 -0.11
N ARG A 40 3.23 -2.80 -1.31
CA ARG A 40 2.52 -1.72 -2.02
C ARG A 40 1.11 -2.15 -2.41
N MET A 41 0.94 -3.38 -2.90
CA MET A 41 -0.38 -3.92 -3.24
C MET A 41 -1.29 -4.03 -2.02
N PHE A 42 -0.76 -4.51 -0.89
CA PHE A 42 -1.50 -4.56 0.37
C PHE A 42 -1.92 -3.17 0.84
N LYS A 43 -1.03 -2.16 0.77
CA LYS A 43 -1.40 -0.78 1.13
C LYS A 43 -2.52 -0.23 0.26
N TYR A 44 -2.58 -0.57 -1.03
CA TYR A 44 -3.71 -0.22 -1.88
C TYR A 44 -5.02 -0.84 -1.40
N LEU A 45 -5.01 -2.13 -1.05
CA LEU A 45 -6.17 -2.81 -0.46
C LEU A 45 -6.58 -2.20 0.87
N LEU A 46 -5.61 -1.84 1.71
CA LEU A 46 -5.87 -1.21 2.99
C LEU A 46 -6.53 0.18 2.82
N LEU A 47 -6.05 0.98 1.86
CA LEU A 47 -6.67 2.27 1.52
C LEU A 47 -8.10 2.06 0.99
N LYS A 48 -8.32 1.03 0.16
CA LYS A 48 -9.64 0.66 -0.34
C LYS A 48 -10.63 0.42 0.82
N VAL A 49 -10.22 -0.39 1.80
CA VAL A 49 -11.05 -0.77 2.94
C VAL A 49 -11.28 0.39 3.90
N ILE A 50 -10.24 1.16 4.26
CA ILE A 50 -10.35 2.27 5.23
C ILE A 50 -11.28 3.39 4.72
N PHE A 51 -11.28 3.64 3.42
CA PHE A 51 -12.02 4.75 2.81
C PHE A 51 -13.24 4.31 2.00
N ASP A 52 -13.57 3.01 2.01
CA ASP A 52 -14.67 2.41 1.25
C ASP A 52 -14.69 2.85 -0.23
N LEU A 53 -13.54 2.71 -0.88
CA LEU A 53 -13.33 3.17 -2.26
C LEU A 53 -13.43 2.02 -3.27
N SER A 54 -13.80 2.32 -4.51
CA SER A 54 -13.63 1.38 -5.62
C SER A 54 -12.16 1.27 -6.04
N ASP A 55 -11.80 0.21 -6.77
CA ASP A 55 -10.42 0.05 -7.27
C ASP A 55 -10.01 1.21 -8.19
N VAL A 56 -10.94 1.72 -8.99
CA VAL A 56 -10.72 2.87 -9.87
C VAL A 56 -10.48 4.13 -9.05
N ASP A 57 -11.28 4.37 -8.01
CA ASP A 57 -11.15 5.56 -7.16
C ASP A 57 -9.86 5.55 -6.34
N VAL A 58 -9.45 4.39 -5.83
CA VAL A 58 -8.17 4.26 -5.12
C VAL A 58 -7.01 4.62 -6.04
N VAL A 59 -7.01 4.09 -7.27
CA VAL A 59 -5.98 4.38 -8.25
C VAL A 59 -5.97 5.86 -8.59
N GLU A 60 -7.13 6.45 -8.88
CA GLU A 60 -7.23 7.84 -9.26
C GLU A 60 -6.81 8.78 -8.11
N ARG A 61 -7.26 8.54 -6.88
CA ARG A 61 -6.82 9.33 -5.71
C ARG A 61 -5.33 9.18 -5.46
N SER A 62 -4.74 8.00 -5.68
CA SER A 62 -3.28 7.82 -5.52
C SER A 62 -2.44 8.69 -6.47
N ARG A 63 -3.00 9.14 -7.59
CA ARG A 63 -2.32 10.02 -8.55
C ARG A 63 -2.24 11.47 -8.10
N TYR A 64 -3.14 11.93 -7.24
CA TYR A 64 -3.24 13.35 -6.87
C TYR A 64 -3.16 13.61 -5.36
N ASP A 65 -3.69 12.71 -4.54
CA ASP A 65 -3.72 12.86 -3.09
C ASP A 65 -2.34 12.66 -2.47
N MET A 66 -1.82 13.73 -1.87
CA MET A 66 -0.50 13.73 -1.23
C MET A 66 -0.41 12.78 -0.02
N SER A 67 -1.51 12.54 0.68
CA SER A 67 -1.55 11.60 1.81
C SER A 67 -1.46 10.15 1.34
N PHE A 68 -2.10 9.82 0.22
CA PHE A 68 -2.02 8.49 -0.39
C PHE A 68 -0.62 8.25 -0.94
N LYS A 69 -0.04 9.22 -1.67
CA LYS A 69 1.33 9.14 -2.18
C LYS A 69 2.38 8.99 -1.09
N PHE A 70 2.18 9.63 0.06
CA PHE A 70 3.12 9.51 1.17
C PHE A 70 3.01 8.15 1.86
N PHE A 71 1.80 7.59 1.90
CA PHE A 71 1.51 6.31 2.55
C PHE A 71 2.02 5.11 1.75
N LEU A 72 1.76 5.10 0.45
CA LEU A 72 2.14 4.05 -0.50
C LEU A 72 3.66 3.93 -0.62
#